data_AF-A0A9P8GKT0-F1
#
_entry.id   AF-A0A9P8GKT0-F1
#
_cell.length_a   1.000
_cell.length_b   1.000
_cell.length_c   1.000
_cell.angle_alpha   90.00
_cell.angle_beta   90.00
_cell.angle_gamma   90.00
#
_symmetry.space_group_name_H-M   'P 1'
#
loop_
_entity.id
_entity.type
_entity.pdbx_description
1 polymer ?
#
loop_
_entity_poly.entity_id
_entity_poly.type
_entity_poly.pdbx_seq_one_letter_code
_entity_poly.pdbx_strand_id
1 'polypeptide(L)'
;MLLPRIRALPTGSLPAIATIETALSALRLSSPANTSSTGIAVRYASHKAQGAANSAKDGAGKRLGAKKSGEQYVIPGNIIFRQRGTKWFPGDNCAMGRDHTIYATQPGYVKYYKDPLKHPKRQYIGVVFERNQVLPQPPHAVRRRRLGMLAHQMETPQLEAQLQGDLITGQETGLGGNAGMGSGSPSTIREAPKENRAKVIVKDKITGEVVRATPTLRPGYQYRAANWEIGRAAERAGIRVTPFKPGNRFLAWRKAAARKARNAERRGLTRRR
;
A
#
# COMPACT_ATOMS: atom_id res chain seq x y z
N MET A 1 34.26 50.35 5.02
CA MET A 1 34.52 50.92 6.35
C MET A 1 35.58 50.04 7.00
N LEU A 2 36.89 50.23 6.78
CA LEU A 2 37.83 51.26 7.27
C LEU A 2 37.87 51.41 8.82
N LEU A 3 39.00 50.92 9.37
CA LEU A 3 39.72 51.01 10.68
C LEU A 3 39.46 52.25 11.58
N PRO A 4 39.84 52.34 12.91
CA PRO A 4 41.16 51.97 13.46
C PRO A 4 41.38 51.67 14.99
N ARG A 5 42.64 51.24 15.28
CA ARG A 5 43.59 51.57 16.41
C ARG A 5 43.35 51.21 17.91
N ILE A 6 44.32 50.41 18.40
CA ILE A 6 45.27 50.62 19.54
C ILE A 6 44.74 51.13 20.88
N ARG A 7 44.99 50.36 21.96
CA ARG A 7 45.65 50.83 23.21
C ARG A 7 46.44 49.71 23.90
N ALA A 8 47.74 49.95 24.08
CA ALA A 8 48.62 49.26 25.03
C ALA A 8 48.58 49.97 26.40
N LEU A 9 48.91 49.26 27.47
CA LEU A 9 49.12 49.80 28.83
C LEU A 9 50.28 49.02 29.51
N PRO A 10 50.91 49.60 30.56
CA PRO A 10 52.33 49.93 30.53
C PRO A 10 53.26 48.99 31.30
N THR A 11 54.54 49.04 30.94
CA THR A 11 55.70 48.63 31.73
C THR A 11 55.92 49.62 32.88
N GLY A 12 55.91 49.12 34.12
CA GLY A 12 56.33 49.84 35.32
C GLY A 12 57.40 49.06 36.08
N SER A 13 58.40 49.77 36.55
CA SER A 13 59.70 49.35 37.11
C SER A 13 59.66 48.82 38.56
N LEU A 14 60.56 47.85 38.85
CA LEU A 14 61.32 47.44 40.07
C LEU A 14 61.10 48.19 41.42
N PRO A 15 61.59 47.71 42.60
CA PRO A 15 61.82 46.35 43.14
C PRO A 15 61.35 46.19 44.63
N ALA A 16 60.66 45.12 45.01
CA ALA A 16 60.36 44.86 46.43
C ALA A 16 60.19 43.36 46.77
N ILE A 17 61.10 42.50 46.30
CA ILE A 17 61.06 41.04 46.57
C ILE A 17 62.12 40.61 47.59
N ALA A 18 62.73 41.53 48.35
CA ALA A 18 63.88 41.21 49.21
C ALA A 18 63.65 41.35 50.73
N THR A 19 62.42 41.29 51.24
CA THR A 19 62.15 41.47 52.68
C THR A 19 61.13 40.53 53.32
N ILE A 20 60.77 39.40 52.69
CA ILE A 20 59.82 38.43 53.30
C ILE A 20 60.42 37.02 53.50
N GLU A 21 61.63 36.74 53.02
CA GLU A 21 62.27 35.41 53.19
C GLU A 21 62.87 35.15 54.59
N THR A 22 62.96 36.16 55.46
CA THR A 22 63.61 36.04 56.78
C THR A 22 62.66 35.85 57.97
N ALA A 23 61.34 35.89 57.78
CA ALA A 23 60.37 35.65 58.87
C ALA A 23 59.83 34.21 58.94
N LEU A 24 59.93 33.43 57.85
CA LEU A 24 59.36 32.07 57.76
C LEU A 24 60.35 30.93 58.03
N SER A 25 61.64 31.25 58.17
CA SER A 25 62.71 30.29 58.49
C SER A 25 62.89 30.05 59.99
N ALA A 26 62.39 30.93 60.85
CA ALA A 26 62.51 30.80 62.32
C ALA A 26 61.43 29.93 63.00
N LEU A 27 60.38 29.50 62.29
CA LEU A 27 59.30 28.68 62.83
C LEU A 27 59.46 27.17 62.58
N ARG A 28 60.55 26.72 61.96
CA ARG A 28 60.74 25.31 61.57
C ARG A 28 61.57 24.46 62.55
N LEU A 29 62.05 25.02 63.66
CA LEU A 29 62.87 24.28 64.63
C LEU A 29 62.17 23.93 65.96
N SER A 30 60.85 24.10 66.08
CA SER A 30 60.12 23.73 67.29
C SER A 30 58.83 22.95 67.00
N SER A 31 58.95 21.72 66.52
CA SER A 31 57.90 20.73 66.79
C SER A 31 58.47 19.30 66.76
N PRO A 32 58.56 18.64 67.92
CA PRO A 32 58.94 17.23 67.97
C PRO A 32 57.80 16.37 67.43
N ALA A 33 58.18 15.38 66.61
CA ALA A 33 57.45 14.19 66.21
C ALA A 33 55.95 14.12 66.58
N ASN A 34 55.07 14.18 65.58
CA ASN A 34 53.82 13.45 65.63
C ASN A 34 53.68 12.56 64.40
N THR A 35 54.34 11.41 64.46
CA THR A 35 54.11 10.25 63.59
C THR A 35 52.79 9.58 63.96
N SER A 36 51.68 10.13 63.50
CA SER A 36 50.44 9.38 63.26
C SER A 36 49.37 10.26 62.63
N SER A 37 49.52 10.54 61.34
CA SER A 37 48.35 10.48 60.48
C SER A 37 48.84 10.15 59.08
N THR A 38 48.51 8.94 58.64
CA THR A 38 48.31 8.67 57.21
C THR A 38 47.21 9.62 56.74
N GLY A 39 47.57 10.87 56.49
CA GLY A 39 46.71 11.85 55.87
C GLY A 39 46.48 11.37 54.45
N ILE A 40 45.44 10.55 54.28
CA ILE A 40 44.94 10.15 52.97
C ILE A 40 44.65 11.46 52.24
N ALA A 41 45.52 11.84 51.31
CA ALA A 41 45.23 12.91 50.38
C ALA A 41 44.11 12.39 49.47
N VAL A 42 42.86 12.51 49.93
CA VAL A 42 41.67 12.22 49.14
C VAL A 42 41.62 13.25 48.04
N ARG A 43 42.23 12.92 46.90
CA ARG A 43 41.99 13.64 45.66
C ARG A 43 40.57 13.31 45.23
N TYR A 44 39.62 14.17 45.56
CA TYR A 44 38.31 14.13 44.92
C TYR A 44 38.51 14.52 43.46
N ALA A 45 38.77 13.56 42.60
CA ALA A 45 38.50 13.72 41.18
C ALA A 45 36.98 13.87 41.05
N SER A 46 36.48 15.11 41.04
CA SER A 46 35.10 15.40 40.69
C SER A 46 34.96 15.18 39.19
N HIS A 47 34.73 13.92 38.82
CA HIS A 47 34.41 13.61 37.45
C HIS A 47 33.12 14.35 37.11
N LYS A 48 33.17 15.36 36.24
CA LYS A 48 31.99 15.98 35.63
C LYS A 48 31.31 14.98 34.67
N ALA A 49 30.96 13.77 35.12
CA ALA A 49 29.99 12.93 34.43
C ALA A 49 28.68 13.00 35.17
N GLN A 50 27.93 14.08 34.95
CA GLN A 50 26.52 13.98 35.30
C GLN A 50 25.56 14.69 34.34
N GLY A 51 26.03 15.23 33.22
CA GLY A 51 25.17 15.90 32.23
C GLY A 51 24.64 14.97 31.13
N ALA A 52 25.54 14.30 30.39
CA ALA A 52 25.16 13.53 29.20
C ALA A 52 24.64 12.10 29.48
N ALA A 53 25.02 11.51 30.62
CA ALA A 53 24.43 10.26 31.12
C ALA A 53 23.05 10.49 31.78
N ASN A 54 22.76 11.72 32.22
CA ASN A 54 21.55 12.06 32.98
C ASN A 54 20.67 13.12 32.30
N SER A 55 20.77 13.25 30.97
CA SER A 55 19.86 14.11 30.21
C SER A 55 18.73 13.31 29.60
N ALA A 56 17.53 13.91 29.57
CA ALA A 56 16.33 13.29 29.03
C ALA A 56 16.52 12.95 27.54
N LYS A 57 16.50 11.65 27.21
CA LYS A 57 16.45 11.14 25.84
C LYS A 57 15.02 11.24 25.30
N ASP A 58 14.52 12.45 25.13
CA ASP A 58 13.19 12.66 24.56
C ASP A 58 13.27 12.69 23.04
N GLY A 59 12.66 11.69 22.41
CA GLY A 59 12.51 11.65 20.96
C GLY A 59 11.49 12.69 20.50
N ALA A 60 11.71 13.28 19.32
CA ALA A 60 10.75 14.22 18.72
C ALA A 60 9.33 13.62 18.66
N GLY A 61 8.34 14.45 18.97
CA GLY A 61 6.93 14.09 18.96
C GLY A 61 6.50 13.51 17.61
N LYS A 62 5.81 12.35 17.64
CA LYS A 62 5.46 11.59 16.44
C LYS A 62 4.21 12.11 15.71
N ARG A 63 3.64 13.25 16.15
CA ARG A 63 2.47 13.92 15.55
C ARG A 63 1.29 12.94 15.33
N LEU A 64 1.05 12.06 16.30
CA LEU A 64 -0.09 11.15 16.31
C LEU A 64 -1.40 11.91 16.58
N GLY A 65 -2.53 11.21 16.50
CA GLY A 65 -3.86 11.76 16.78
C GLY A 65 -4.71 12.01 15.53
N ALA A 66 -5.82 12.71 15.75
CA ALA A 66 -6.77 13.07 14.70
C ALA A 66 -6.14 14.03 13.69
N LYS A 67 -6.45 13.80 12.42
CA LYS A 67 -6.12 14.66 11.28
C LYS A 67 -7.37 15.25 10.64
N LYS A 68 -8.51 14.58 10.83
CA LYS A 68 -9.82 15.07 10.43
C LYS A 68 -10.79 14.97 11.61
N SER A 69 -11.46 16.06 11.91
CA SER A 69 -12.49 16.13 12.95
C SER A 69 -13.80 15.52 12.45
N GLY A 70 -14.77 15.36 13.35
CA GLY A 70 -16.13 14.97 12.96
C GLY A 70 -16.72 15.96 11.96
N GLU A 71 -17.49 15.43 11.01
CA GLU A 71 -18.21 16.15 9.96
C GLU A 71 -17.34 16.89 8.95
N GLN A 72 -16.02 16.68 8.98
CA GLN A 72 -15.12 17.24 7.99
C GLN A 72 -15.17 16.43 6.69
N TYR A 73 -15.16 17.14 5.56
CA TYR A 73 -15.11 16.52 4.24
C TYR A 73 -13.74 15.88 3.96
N VAL A 74 -13.76 14.68 3.39
CA VAL A 74 -12.58 13.89 3.03
C VAL A 74 -12.74 13.26 1.65
N ILE A 75 -11.62 13.07 0.96
CA ILE A 75 -11.52 12.31 -0.29
C ILE A 75 -10.81 10.97 -0.04
N PRO A 76 -10.90 9.98 -0.94
CA PRO A 76 -10.17 8.73 -0.81
C PRO A 76 -8.67 8.96 -0.61
N GLY A 77 -8.06 8.21 0.30
CA GLY A 77 -6.64 8.31 0.64
C GLY A 77 -6.32 9.32 1.76
N ASN A 78 -7.24 10.23 2.10
CA ASN A 78 -7.02 11.15 3.20
C ASN A 78 -6.87 10.39 4.53
N ILE A 79 -5.82 10.74 5.27
CA ILE A 79 -5.61 10.23 6.63
C ILE A 79 -6.59 10.92 7.59
N ILE A 80 -7.31 10.12 8.37
CA ILE A 80 -8.28 10.60 9.36
C ILE A 80 -7.65 10.57 10.77
N PHE A 81 -6.95 9.49 11.12
CA PHE A 81 -6.36 9.33 12.45
C PHE A 81 -5.07 8.52 12.39
N ARG A 82 -3.98 9.05 12.98
CA ARG A 82 -2.70 8.33 13.15
C ARG A 82 -2.57 7.85 14.58
N GLN A 83 -2.25 6.58 14.80
CA GLN A 83 -2.25 6.00 16.14
C GLN A 83 -1.15 4.96 16.34
N ARG A 84 -0.92 4.61 17.61
CA ARG A 84 -0.17 3.41 17.99
C ARG A 84 -1.18 2.41 18.57
N GLY A 85 -1.20 1.22 18.00
CA GLY A 85 -2.29 0.27 18.20
C GLY A 85 -3.62 0.79 17.66
N THR A 86 -4.71 0.11 17.98
CA THR A 86 -6.06 0.40 17.49
C THR A 86 -6.93 1.01 18.59
N LYS A 87 -6.76 2.31 18.85
CA LYS A 87 -7.67 3.05 19.75
C LYS A 87 -9.03 3.25 19.08
N TRP A 88 -8.97 3.67 17.82
CA TRP A 88 -10.10 3.71 16.90
C TRP A 88 -9.98 2.57 15.90
N PHE A 89 -11.13 2.00 15.51
CA PHE A 89 -11.24 0.97 14.50
C PHE A 89 -11.83 1.53 13.20
N PRO A 90 -11.48 0.95 12.04
CA PRO A 90 -12.11 1.32 10.78
C PRO A 90 -13.58 0.90 10.78
N GLY A 91 -14.46 1.87 10.54
CA GLY A 91 -15.90 1.70 10.32
C GLY A 91 -16.25 1.74 8.83
N ASP A 92 -17.47 2.16 8.52
CA ASP A 92 -17.95 2.33 7.15
C ASP A 92 -17.05 3.23 6.30
N ASN A 93 -16.71 2.79 5.09
CA ASN A 93 -15.94 3.55 4.09
C ASN A 93 -14.58 4.07 4.58
N CYS A 94 -14.01 3.38 5.56
CA CYS A 94 -12.67 3.58 6.09
C CYS A 94 -11.87 2.28 5.98
N ALA A 95 -10.56 2.42 5.84
CA ALA A 95 -9.62 1.31 5.91
C ALA A 95 -8.48 1.65 6.86
N MET A 96 -7.69 0.64 7.21
CA MET A 96 -6.61 0.74 8.18
C MET A 96 -5.29 0.30 7.54
N GLY A 97 -4.27 1.14 7.66
CA GLY A 97 -2.92 0.86 7.16
C GLY A 97 -2.14 -0.08 8.07
N ARG A 98 -0.91 -0.43 7.65
CA ARG A 98 0.03 -1.29 8.42
C ARG A 98 0.33 -0.74 9.80
N ASP A 99 0.44 0.58 9.94
CA ASP A 99 0.73 1.25 11.21
C ASP A 99 -0.55 1.60 12.00
N HIS A 100 -1.68 0.99 11.65
CA HIS A 100 -3.01 1.27 12.21
C HIS A 100 -3.55 2.67 11.92
N THR A 101 -2.95 3.42 11.00
CA THR A 101 -3.49 4.68 10.51
C THR A 101 -4.81 4.44 9.79
N ILE A 102 -5.85 5.19 10.16
CA ILE A 102 -7.16 5.12 9.50
C ILE A 102 -7.22 6.16 8.38
N TYR A 103 -7.65 5.72 7.22
CA TYR A 103 -7.81 6.56 6.03
C TYR A 103 -9.17 6.33 5.35
N ALA A 104 -9.65 7.34 4.63
CA ALA A 104 -10.91 7.29 3.89
C ALA A 104 -10.77 6.45 2.61
N THR A 105 -11.73 5.59 2.31
CA THR A 105 -11.78 4.85 1.02
C THR A 105 -12.71 5.51 0.01
N GLN A 106 -13.65 6.33 0.47
CA GLN A 106 -14.64 7.01 -0.37
C GLN A 106 -14.76 8.49 0.03
N PRO A 107 -15.19 9.36 -0.90
CA PRO A 107 -15.42 10.77 -0.58
C PRO A 107 -16.67 10.93 0.29
N GLY A 108 -16.60 11.79 1.30
CA GLY A 108 -17.71 12.01 2.24
C GLY A 108 -17.30 12.79 3.48
N TYR A 109 -18.04 12.61 4.57
CA TYR A 109 -17.85 13.28 5.85
C TYR A 109 -17.47 12.28 6.95
N VAL A 110 -16.49 12.64 7.77
CA VAL A 110 -16.01 11.76 8.87
C VAL A 110 -17.03 11.71 10.00
N LYS A 111 -17.31 10.53 10.54
CA LYS A 111 -18.14 10.33 11.74
C LYS A 111 -17.43 9.40 12.71
N TYR A 112 -17.37 9.81 13.98
CA TYR A 112 -16.86 9.02 15.09
C TYR A 112 -18.07 8.43 15.83
N TYR A 113 -18.11 7.12 16.04
CA TYR A 113 -19.26 6.45 16.64
C TYR A 113 -18.88 5.19 17.41
N LYS A 114 -19.81 4.67 18.21
CA LYS A 114 -19.72 3.37 18.87
C LYS A 114 -20.80 2.46 18.27
N ASP A 115 -20.45 1.20 18.08
CA ASP A 115 -21.37 0.20 17.54
C ASP A 115 -21.41 -1.00 18.49
N PRO A 116 -22.36 -1.02 19.44
CA PRO A 116 -22.45 -2.09 20.43
C PRO A 116 -22.86 -3.43 19.81
N LEU A 117 -23.61 -3.40 18.69
CA LEU A 117 -24.05 -4.60 17.97
C LEU A 117 -22.85 -5.29 17.31
N LYS A 118 -21.92 -4.53 16.76
CA LYS A 118 -20.69 -5.07 16.15
C LYS A 118 -19.66 -5.47 17.20
N HIS A 119 -19.38 -4.61 18.18
CA HIS A 119 -18.50 -4.93 19.30
C HIS A 119 -18.71 -3.98 20.48
N PRO A 120 -19.02 -4.49 21.69
CA PRO A 120 -19.51 -3.69 22.81
C PRO A 120 -18.53 -2.61 23.30
N LYS A 121 -17.22 -2.89 23.26
CA LYS A 121 -16.18 -2.00 23.82
C LYS A 121 -15.43 -1.15 22.79
N ARG A 122 -15.67 -1.32 21.48
CA ARG A 122 -14.86 -0.66 20.43
C ARG A 122 -15.50 0.62 19.96
N GLN A 123 -14.64 1.53 19.50
CA GLN A 123 -15.04 2.80 18.90
C GLN A 123 -14.54 2.84 17.46
N TYR A 124 -15.34 3.43 16.58
CA TYR A 124 -15.15 3.36 15.14
C TYR A 124 -15.09 4.75 14.52
N ILE A 125 -14.36 4.84 13.41
CA ILE A 125 -14.33 6.00 12.53
C ILE A 125 -14.85 5.55 11.17
N GLY A 126 -15.93 6.16 10.71
CA GLY A 126 -16.51 5.94 9.39
C GLY A 126 -16.55 7.21 8.56
N VAL A 127 -16.80 7.04 7.27
CA VAL A 127 -17.09 8.13 6.33
C VAL A 127 -18.49 7.91 5.75
N VAL A 128 -19.34 8.92 5.87
CA VAL A 128 -20.70 8.95 5.33
C VAL A 128 -20.78 9.81 4.08
N PHE A 129 -21.71 9.52 3.17
CA PHE A 129 -21.80 10.28 1.91
C PHE A 129 -22.46 11.64 2.07
N GLU A 130 -23.46 11.72 2.95
CA GLU A 130 -24.22 12.92 3.26
C GLU A 130 -23.86 13.37 4.68
N ARG A 131 -23.75 14.68 4.92
CA ARG A 131 -23.28 15.22 6.20
C ARG A 131 -24.21 14.88 7.37
N ASN A 132 -25.51 14.86 7.11
CA ASN A 132 -26.60 14.56 8.05
C ASN A 132 -26.74 13.05 8.35
N GLN A 133 -26.09 12.18 7.59
CA GLN A 133 -26.16 10.73 7.81
C GLN A 133 -25.49 10.37 9.15
N VAL A 134 -26.20 9.58 9.95
CA VAL A 134 -25.76 9.12 11.28
C VAL A 134 -25.23 7.68 11.17
N LEU A 135 -24.17 7.39 11.94
CA LEU A 135 -23.64 6.05 12.16
C LEU A 135 -23.78 5.70 13.66
N PRO A 136 -23.99 4.43 14.04
CA PRO A 136 -24.05 3.23 13.18
C PRO A 136 -25.37 3.10 12.40
N GLN A 137 -25.33 2.42 11.26
CA GLN A 137 -26.55 2.10 10.49
C GLN A 137 -27.31 0.97 11.19
N PRO A 138 -28.66 0.95 11.15
CA PRO A 138 -29.41 -0.16 11.73
C PRO A 138 -29.14 -1.45 10.93
N PRO A 139 -29.17 -2.63 11.57
CA PRO A 139 -28.69 -3.89 10.96
C PRO A 139 -29.33 -4.29 9.64
N HIS A 140 -30.59 -3.90 9.44
CA HIS A 140 -31.39 -4.27 8.26
C HIS A 140 -31.58 -3.13 7.26
N ALA A 141 -30.92 -1.98 7.44
CA ALA A 141 -30.97 -0.91 6.45
C ALA A 141 -30.20 -1.29 5.18
N VAL A 142 -30.71 -0.80 4.05
CA VAL A 142 -30.02 -0.91 2.77
C VAL A 142 -28.69 -0.16 2.85
N ARG A 143 -27.60 -0.85 2.50
CA ARG A 143 -26.27 -0.25 2.49
C ARG A 143 -26.15 0.79 1.38
N ARG A 144 -25.98 2.06 1.78
CA ARG A 144 -25.69 3.14 0.82
C ARG A 144 -24.32 2.91 0.18
N ARG A 145 -24.22 3.10 -1.14
CA ARG A 145 -22.99 3.01 -1.95
C ARG A 145 -23.00 4.07 -3.04
N ARG A 146 -21.83 4.53 -3.48
CA ARG A 146 -21.67 5.41 -4.64
C ARG A 146 -21.16 4.60 -5.83
N LEU A 147 -21.67 4.91 -7.03
CA LEU A 147 -21.22 4.30 -8.28
C LEU A 147 -19.78 4.70 -8.62
N GLY A 148 -19.42 5.98 -8.41
CA GLY A 148 -18.06 6.49 -8.63
C GLY A 148 -17.62 6.50 -10.09
N MET A 149 -18.56 6.51 -11.04
CA MET A 149 -18.31 6.53 -12.48
C MET A 149 -19.06 7.71 -13.11
N LEU A 150 -18.50 8.23 -14.21
CA LEU A 150 -19.09 9.30 -15.01
C LEU A 150 -19.46 8.73 -16.39
N ALA A 151 -20.64 9.07 -16.89
CA ALA A 151 -21.07 8.66 -18.23
C ALA A 151 -20.21 9.36 -19.28
N HIS A 152 -19.49 8.58 -20.08
CA HIS A 152 -18.73 9.07 -21.22
C HIS A 152 -19.48 8.72 -22.51
N GLN A 153 -19.82 9.72 -23.32
CA GLN A 153 -20.42 9.49 -24.62
C GLN A 153 -19.36 8.84 -25.53
N MET A 154 -19.65 7.65 -26.03
CA MET A 154 -18.76 6.98 -27.00
C MET A 154 -18.92 7.71 -28.34
N GLU A 155 -17.81 8.04 -28.98
CA GLU A 155 -17.83 8.55 -30.35
C GLU A 155 -18.34 7.44 -31.27
N THR A 156 -19.41 7.72 -32.00
CA THR A 156 -19.93 6.78 -33.00
C THR A 156 -18.90 6.69 -34.13
N PRO A 157 -18.39 5.49 -34.47
CA PRO A 157 -17.46 5.36 -35.58
C PRO A 157 -18.13 5.79 -36.89
N GLN A 158 -17.41 6.55 -37.71
CA GLN A 158 -17.86 7.10 -39.00
C GLN A 158 -18.31 6.05 -40.04
N LEU A 159 -18.18 4.76 -39.73
CA LEU A 159 -18.61 3.66 -40.59
C LEU A 159 -20.10 3.78 -40.97
N GLU A 160 -20.94 4.31 -40.07
CA GLU A 160 -22.36 4.53 -40.33
C GLU A 160 -22.62 5.65 -41.34
N ALA A 161 -21.79 6.70 -41.36
CA ALA A 161 -21.89 7.78 -42.35
C ALA A 161 -21.45 7.31 -43.75
N GLN A 162 -20.47 6.41 -43.83
CA GLN A 162 -20.03 5.80 -45.09
C GLN A 162 -21.11 4.88 -45.68
N LEU A 163 -21.76 4.06 -44.83
CA LEU A 163 -22.85 3.17 -45.25
C LEU A 163 -24.08 3.95 -45.75
N GLN A 164 -24.32 5.15 -45.23
CA GLN A 164 -25.41 6.01 -45.66
C GLN A 164 -25.09 6.74 -46.99
N GLY A 165 -23.81 7.01 -47.26
CA GLY A 165 -23.34 7.51 -48.55
C GLY A 165 -23.46 6.48 -49.67
N ASP A 166 -23.11 5.22 -49.41
CA ASP A 166 -23.16 4.14 -50.40
C ASP A 166 -24.61 3.72 -50.76
N LEU A 167 -25.59 4.03 -49.92
CA LEU A 167 -27.01 3.77 -50.19
C LEU A 167 -27.69 4.84 -51.05
N ILE A 168 -27.06 5.99 -51.29
CA ILE A 168 -27.61 7.11 -52.09
C ILE A 168 -27.03 7.14 -53.52
N THR A 169 -25.90 6.47 -53.79
CA THR A 169 -25.29 6.35 -55.12
C THR A 169 -25.79 5.14 -55.95
N GLY A 170 -26.93 4.57 -55.60
CA GLY A 170 -27.62 3.53 -56.37
C GLY A 170 -28.65 4.09 -57.34
N GLN A 171 -28.31 5.11 -58.14
CA GLN A 171 -29.16 5.54 -59.26
C GLN A 171 -28.65 4.91 -60.57
N GLU A 172 -29.50 4.02 -61.08
CA GLU A 172 -29.72 3.66 -62.50
C GLU A 172 -28.77 2.65 -63.16
N THR A 173 -29.21 1.40 -63.23
CA THR A 173 -29.43 0.74 -64.52
C THR A 173 -30.66 -0.15 -64.42
N GLY A 174 -31.75 0.27 -65.05
CA GLY A 174 -32.93 -0.58 -65.21
C GLY A 174 -32.61 -1.77 -66.09
N LEU A 175 -32.80 -2.98 -65.58
CA LEU A 175 -33.02 -4.19 -66.35
C LEU A 175 -33.93 -5.10 -65.53
N GLY A 176 -35.15 -5.30 -66.04
CA GLY A 176 -36.14 -6.18 -65.44
C GLY A 176 -35.67 -7.63 -65.47
N GLY A 177 -35.86 -8.33 -64.35
CA GLY A 177 -35.36 -9.70 -64.19
C GLY A 177 -35.97 -10.42 -63.00
N ASN A 178 -37.20 -10.91 -63.22
CA ASN A 178 -37.79 -12.13 -62.65
C ASN A 178 -37.91 -12.25 -61.11
N ALA A 179 -39.15 -12.13 -60.63
CA ALA A 179 -39.56 -12.53 -59.29
C ALA A 179 -39.55 -14.06 -59.15
N GLY A 180 -38.41 -14.61 -58.72
CA GLY A 180 -38.28 -15.99 -58.26
C GLY A 180 -38.43 -16.07 -56.74
N MET A 181 -39.60 -16.45 -56.24
CA MET A 181 -39.75 -16.91 -54.86
C MET A 181 -38.97 -18.23 -54.69
N GLY A 182 -37.94 -18.21 -53.84
CA GLY A 182 -37.16 -19.39 -53.45
C GLY A 182 -36.67 -19.26 -52.02
N SER A 183 -37.38 -19.96 -51.12
CA SER A 183 -37.15 -20.17 -49.67
C SER A 183 -35.80 -19.74 -49.08
N GLY A 184 -35.75 -18.53 -48.52
CA GLY A 184 -34.77 -18.18 -47.49
C GLY A 184 -35.21 -18.75 -46.14
N SER A 185 -34.41 -19.65 -45.57
CA SER A 185 -34.61 -20.09 -44.18
C SER A 185 -34.51 -18.88 -43.25
N PRO A 186 -35.37 -18.75 -42.22
CA PRO A 186 -35.32 -17.61 -41.31
C PRO A 186 -34.03 -17.71 -40.49
N SER A 187 -33.08 -16.81 -40.76
CA SER A 187 -31.87 -16.70 -39.96
C SER A 187 -32.28 -16.36 -38.53
N THR A 188 -32.00 -17.29 -37.63
CA THR A 188 -32.22 -17.10 -36.20
C THR A 188 -31.35 -15.93 -35.72
N ILE A 189 -31.94 -15.00 -34.98
CA ILE A 189 -31.37 -13.78 -34.38
C ILE A 189 -30.30 -14.08 -33.30
N ARG A 190 -29.34 -14.99 -33.57
CA ARG A 190 -28.28 -15.38 -32.64
C ARG A 190 -26.94 -15.74 -33.29
N GLU A 191 -26.68 -15.34 -34.53
CA GLU A 191 -25.31 -15.39 -35.03
C GLU A 191 -24.59 -14.07 -34.74
N ALA A 192 -23.59 -14.13 -33.86
CA ALA A 192 -22.69 -13.00 -33.63
C ALA A 192 -21.97 -12.65 -34.94
N PRO A 193 -21.78 -11.36 -35.27
CA PRO A 193 -21.11 -10.97 -36.49
C PRO A 193 -19.71 -11.56 -36.50
N LYS A 194 -19.43 -12.43 -37.48
CA LYS A 194 -18.08 -12.95 -37.72
C LYS A 194 -17.27 -11.80 -38.29
N GLU A 195 -16.49 -11.13 -37.44
CA GLU A 195 -15.45 -10.23 -37.91
C GLU A 195 -14.54 -11.02 -38.86
N ASN A 196 -14.44 -10.56 -40.11
CA ASN A 196 -13.47 -11.05 -41.07
C ASN A 196 -12.07 -10.68 -40.57
N ARG A 197 -11.50 -11.49 -39.68
CA ARG A 197 -10.09 -11.41 -39.29
C ARG A 197 -9.26 -11.80 -40.51
N ALA A 198 -8.96 -10.81 -41.35
CA ALA A 198 -7.98 -10.97 -42.41
C ALA A 198 -6.68 -11.50 -41.79
N LYS A 199 -6.18 -12.61 -42.35
CA LYS A 199 -4.90 -13.19 -41.93
C LYS A 199 -3.80 -12.19 -42.30
N VAL A 200 -3.14 -11.62 -41.30
CA VAL A 200 -1.99 -10.72 -41.54
C VAL A 200 -0.84 -11.58 -42.05
N ILE A 201 -0.58 -11.48 -43.35
CA ILE A 201 0.52 -12.13 -44.04
C ILE A 201 1.65 -11.10 -44.13
N VAL A 202 2.81 -11.40 -43.52
CA VAL A 202 4.00 -10.55 -43.59
C VAL A 202 5.01 -11.22 -44.52
N LYS A 203 5.49 -10.50 -45.54
CA LYS A 203 6.57 -10.96 -46.41
C LYS A 203 7.91 -10.74 -45.72
N ASP A 204 8.74 -11.77 -45.69
CA ASP A 204 10.08 -11.67 -45.14
C ASP A 204 10.96 -10.83 -46.07
N LYS A 205 11.66 -9.81 -45.55
CA LYS A 205 12.30 -8.78 -46.40
C LYS A 205 13.58 -9.25 -47.10
N ILE A 206 14.10 -10.41 -46.71
CA ILE A 206 15.37 -10.96 -47.22
C ILE A 206 15.12 -12.12 -48.19
N THR A 207 14.16 -13.00 -47.89
CA THR A 207 13.88 -14.22 -48.67
C THR A 207 12.59 -14.14 -49.49
N GLY A 208 11.74 -13.13 -49.26
CA GLY A 208 10.51 -12.91 -50.04
C GLY A 208 9.39 -13.94 -49.82
N GLU A 209 9.63 -14.99 -49.04
CA GLU A 209 8.65 -16.02 -48.74
C GLU A 209 7.55 -15.53 -47.78
N VAL A 210 6.35 -16.04 -48.04
CA VAL A 210 5.14 -15.74 -47.29
C VAL A 210 5.06 -16.68 -46.08
N VAL A 211 5.61 -16.24 -44.95
CA VAL A 211 5.54 -17.00 -43.70
C VAL A 211 4.30 -16.57 -42.91
N ARG A 212 3.56 -17.55 -42.35
CA ARG A 212 2.50 -17.25 -41.37
C ARG A 212 3.14 -16.58 -40.16
N ALA A 213 2.82 -15.31 -39.92
CA ALA A 213 3.28 -14.60 -38.74
C ALA A 213 2.78 -15.32 -37.47
N THR A 214 3.69 -15.98 -36.76
CA THR A 214 3.43 -16.44 -35.40
C THR A 214 3.23 -15.19 -34.54
N PRO A 215 2.11 -15.03 -33.83
CA PRO A 215 1.83 -13.81 -33.09
C PRO A 215 2.88 -13.59 -31.99
N THR A 216 3.75 -12.58 -32.16
CA THR A 216 4.72 -12.15 -31.15
C THR A 216 4.12 -11.08 -30.25
N LEU A 217 4.12 -11.30 -28.93
CA LEU A 217 3.50 -10.41 -27.94
C LEU A 217 4.40 -9.24 -27.52
N ARG A 218 3.74 -8.19 -27.02
CA ARG A 218 4.35 -6.96 -26.48
C ARG A 218 5.29 -7.28 -25.29
N PRO A 219 6.44 -6.61 -25.15
CA PRO A 219 7.39 -6.88 -24.06
C PRO A 219 6.72 -6.70 -22.69
N GLY A 220 6.69 -7.75 -21.87
CA GLY A 220 6.11 -7.73 -20.52
C GLY A 220 4.85 -8.61 -20.31
N TYR A 221 4.25 -9.15 -21.39
CA TYR A 221 3.19 -10.16 -21.29
C TYR A 221 3.78 -11.58 -21.35
N GLN A 222 4.39 -12.04 -20.26
CA GLN A 222 4.71 -13.46 -20.08
C GLN A 222 3.47 -14.20 -19.57
N TYR A 223 2.67 -14.78 -20.48
CA TYR A 223 1.72 -15.79 -20.03
C TYR A 223 2.44 -17.12 -19.85
N ARG A 224 2.43 -17.65 -18.61
CA ARG A 224 1.70 -18.88 -18.28
C ARG A 224 1.90 -20.08 -19.24
N ALA A 225 3.06 -20.22 -19.86
CA ALA A 225 3.44 -21.36 -20.71
C ALA A 225 3.23 -22.70 -19.99
N ALA A 226 3.43 -22.70 -18.67
CA ALA A 226 3.19 -23.86 -17.83
C ALA A 226 1.74 -24.40 -17.90
N ASN A 227 0.71 -23.55 -17.94
CA ASN A 227 -0.67 -24.06 -17.77
C ASN A 227 -1.22 -24.78 -19.00
N TRP A 228 -0.87 -24.34 -20.21
CA TRP A 228 -1.32 -24.98 -21.44
C TRP A 228 -0.52 -26.26 -21.73
N GLU A 229 0.79 -26.27 -21.42
CA GLU A 229 1.63 -27.47 -21.46
C GLU A 229 1.16 -28.52 -20.46
N ILE A 230 0.77 -28.11 -19.23
CA ILE A 230 0.17 -29.00 -18.23
C ILE A 230 -1.10 -29.65 -18.78
N GLY A 231 -1.95 -28.89 -19.49
CA GLY A 231 -3.16 -29.43 -20.13
C GLY A 231 -2.85 -30.48 -21.20
N ARG A 232 -1.92 -30.18 -22.12
CA ARG A 232 -1.49 -31.10 -23.19
C ARG A 232 -0.73 -32.32 -22.66
N ALA A 233 0.03 -32.16 -21.57
CA ALA A 233 0.68 -33.28 -20.89
C ALA A 233 -0.35 -34.22 -20.24
N ALA A 234 -1.40 -33.68 -19.63
CA ALA A 234 -2.50 -34.48 -19.07
C ALA A 234 -3.28 -35.22 -20.17
N GLU A 235 -3.49 -34.60 -21.33
CA GLU A 235 -4.10 -35.24 -22.51
C GLU A 235 -3.22 -36.36 -23.08
N ARG A 236 -1.91 -36.14 -23.26
CA ARG A 236 -0.97 -37.19 -23.70
C ARG A 236 -0.89 -38.35 -22.73
N ALA A 237 -0.98 -38.07 -21.42
CA ALA A 237 -0.98 -39.08 -20.38
C ALA A 237 -2.35 -39.78 -20.21
N GLY A 238 -3.37 -39.42 -21.00
CA GLY A 238 -4.71 -40.01 -20.94
C GLY A 238 -5.47 -39.74 -19.63
N ILE A 239 -5.08 -38.72 -18.87
CA ILE A 239 -5.65 -38.44 -17.55
C ILE A 239 -7.03 -37.80 -17.72
N ARG A 240 -8.10 -38.58 -17.48
CA ARG A 240 -9.48 -38.08 -17.50
C ARG A 240 -9.84 -37.46 -16.16
N VAL A 241 -10.11 -36.15 -16.15
CA VAL A 241 -10.64 -35.44 -14.97
C VAL A 241 -12.11 -35.82 -14.80
N THR A 242 -12.47 -36.38 -13.64
CA THR A 242 -13.87 -36.68 -13.34
C THR A 242 -14.68 -35.38 -13.30
N PRO A 243 -15.81 -35.26 -14.04
CA PRO A 243 -16.60 -34.04 -14.07
C PRO A 243 -17.14 -33.73 -12.67
N PHE A 244 -17.07 -32.45 -12.30
CA PHE A 244 -17.61 -31.98 -11.03
C PHE A 244 -19.14 -32.13 -11.04
N LYS A 245 -19.70 -32.95 -10.14
CA LYS A 245 -21.15 -33.05 -9.92
C LYS A 245 -21.58 -32.01 -8.87
N PRO A 246 -22.35 -30.97 -9.24
CA PRO A 246 -22.89 -30.02 -8.27
C PRO A 246 -23.86 -30.73 -7.31
N GLY A 247 -23.88 -30.33 -6.02
CA GLY A 247 -24.90 -30.78 -5.06
C GLY A 247 -24.51 -31.90 -4.08
N ASN A 248 -23.38 -32.60 -4.25
CA ASN A 248 -22.97 -33.63 -3.28
C ASN A 248 -22.02 -33.08 -2.19
N ARG A 249 -22.58 -32.29 -1.26
CA ARG A 249 -21.83 -31.66 -0.14
C ARG A 249 -21.10 -32.69 0.73
N PHE A 250 -21.66 -33.90 0.89
CA PHE A 250 -21.08 -34.99 1.68
C PHE A 250 -19.83 -35.61 1.03
N LEU A 251 -19.77 -35.70 -0.30
CA LEU A 251 -18.59 -36.19 -1.01
C LEU A 251 -17.40 -35.22 -0.86
N ALA A 252 -17.67 -33.91 -0.97
CA ALA A 252 -16.67 -32.88 -0.72
C ALA A 252 -16.16 -32.91 0.74
N TRP A 253 -17.07 -33.09 1.70
CA TRP A 253 -16.73 -33.23 3.12
C TRP A 253 -15.86 -34.47 3.40
N ARG A 254 -16.25 -35.65 2.88
CA ARG A 254 -15.45 -36.88 3.01
C ARG A 254 -14.04 -36.73 2.42
N LYS A 255 -13.93 -36.13 1.22
CA LYS A 255 -12.61 -35.86 0.60
C LYS A 255 -11.76 -34.89 1.43
N ALA A 256 -12.38 -33.86 2.00
CA ALA A 256 -11.68 -32.91 2.87
C ALA A 256 -11.23 -33.56 4.19
N ALA A 257 -12.07 -34.42 4.79
CA ALA A 257 -11.76 -35.18 5.99
C ALA A 257 -10.60 -36.16 5.75
N ALA A 258 -10.66 -36.96 4.68
CA ALA A 258 -9.59 -37.89 4.30
C ALA A 258 -8.25 -37.18 4.05
N ARG A 259 -8.28 -35.99 3.42
CA ARG A 259 -7.09 -35.15 3.24
C ARG A 259 -6.53 -34.63 4.55
N LYS A 260 -7.38 -34.22 5.50
CA LYS A 260 -6.94 -33.81 6.85
C LYS A 260 -6.27 -34.98 7.58
N ALA A 261 -6.85 -36.18 7.53
CA ALA A 261 -6.28 -37.38 8.14
C ALA A 261 -4.90 -37.73 7.56
N ARG A 262 -4.78 -37.81 6.23
CA ARG A 262 -3.49 -38.09 5.56
C ARG A 262 -2.41 -37.05 5.89
N ASN A 263 -2.77 -35.77 5.98
CA ASN A 263 -1.84 -34.73 6.38
C ASN A 263 -1.42 -34.85 7.85
N ALA A 264 -2.32 -35.29 8.74
CA ALA A 264 -1.99 -35.55 10.13
C ALA A 264 -1.02 -36.74 10.27
N GLU A 265 -1.27 -37.84 9.56
CA GLU A 265 -0.36 -39.00 9.49
C GLU A 265 1.02 -38.60 8.97
N ARG A 266 1.08 -37.83 7.88
CA ARG A 266 2.35 -37.35 7.30
C ARG A 266 3.14 -36.51 8.31
N ARG A 267 2.48 -35.61 9.03
CA ARG A 267 3.09 -34.80 10.10
C ARG A 267 3.54 -35.66 11.29
N GLY A 268 2.82 -36.74 11.61
CA GLY A 268 3.20 -37.70 12.63
C GLY A 268 4.46 -38.50 12.26
N LEU A 269 4.58 -38.93 11.00
CA LEU A 269 5.76 -39.63 10.47
C LEU A 269 7.01 -38.74 10.45
N THR A 270 6.86 -37.44 10.17
CA THR A 270 8.01 -36.50 10.20
C THR A 270 8.50 -36.20 11.62
N ARG A 271 7.68 -36.48 12.63
CA ARG A 271 7.97 -36.26 14.06
C ARG A 271 8.60 -37.49 14.75
N ARG A 272 8.70 -38.63 14.05
CA ARG A 272 9.21 -39.91 14.55
C ARG A 272 10.61 -40.26 14.02
N ARG A 273 11.31 -39.31 13.41
CA ARG A 273 12.74 -39.39 13.08
C ARG A 273 13.53 -38.48 14.00
#